data_AF-A0A0B1SB70-F1
#
_entry.id   AF-A0A0B1SB70-F1
#
_cell.length_a   1.000
_cell.length_b   1.000
_cell.length_c   1.000
_cell.angle_alpha   90.00
_cell.angle_beta   90.00
_cell.angle_gamma   90.00
#
_symmetry.space_group_name_H-M   'P 1'
#
loop_
_entity.id
_entity.type
_entity.pdbx_description
1 polymer ?
#
loop_
_entity_poly.entity_id
_entity_poly.type
_entity_poly.pdbx_seq_one_letter_code
_entity_poly.pdbx_strand_id
1 'polypeptide(L)' 'MTVTINPGYYNEGKWGIRIKNTYEVANETVPSGEHFLGFEALNLVPIQTNLIDKKALTDKEVRILLLDLS' A
#
# COMPACT_ATOMS: atom_id res chain seq x y z
N MET A 1 -11.66 9.91 8.78
CA MET A 1 -11.63 8.69 9.63
C MET A 1 -10.29 8.02 9.40
N THR A 2 -9.58 7.57 10.43
CA THR A 2 -8.30 6.89 10.25
C THR A 2 -8.45 5.37 10.37
N VAL A 3 -7.73 4.62 9.54
CA VAL A 3 -7.72 3.17 9.50
C VAL A 3 -6.32 2.65 9.23
N THR A 4 -6.00 1.44 9.69
CA THR A 4 -4.75 0.78 9.30
C THR A 4 -5.02 -0.33 8.29
N ILE A 5 -4.30 -0.33 7.17
CA ILE A 5 -4.30 -1.44 6.22
C ILE A 5 -3.02 -2.22 6.48
N ASN A 6 -3.17 -3.50 6.87
CA ASN A 6 -2.08 -4.26 7.50
C ASN A 6 -2.00 -5.75 7.11
N PRO A 7 -2.10 -6.10 5.80
CA PRO A 7 -2.01 -7.49 5.36
C PRO A 7 -0.72 -8.15 5.84
N GLY A 8 -0.81 -9.43 6.19
CA GLY A 8 0.33 -10.20 6.63
C GLY A 8 0.14 -11.70 6.43
N TYR A 9 1.26 -12.40 6.36
CA TYR A 9 1.33 -13.85 6.25
C TYR A 9 2.36 -14.38 7.23
N TYR A 10 2.06 -15.52 7.86
CA TYR A 10 2.90 -16.14 8.86
C TYR A 10 3.08 -17.62 8.52
N ASN A 11 4.34 -18.03 8.39
CA ASN A 11 4.74 -19.41 8.24
C ASN A 11 5.20 -19.94 9.59
N GLU A 12 4.32 -20.70 10.24
CA GLU A 12 4.49 -21.15 11.63
C GLU A 12 5.86 -21.83 11.86
N GLY A 13 6.51 -21.46 12.96
CA GLY A 13 7.82 -21.98 13.33
C GLY A 13 8.98 -21.52 12.43
N LYS A 14 8.75 -20.61 11.47
CA LYS A 14 9.77 -20.12 10.53
C LYS A 14 9.87 -18.60 10.52
N TRP A 15 8.94 -17.92 9.88
CA TRP A 15 9.01 -16.47 9.64
C TRP A 15 7.62 -15.88 9.42
N GLY A 16 7.50 -14.56 9.51
CA GLY A 16 6.28 -13.83 9.22
C GLY A 16 6.57 -12.49 8.58
N ILE A 17 5.63 -12.01 7.77
CA ILE A 17 5.71 -10.73 7.07
C ILE A 17 4.38 -10.00 7.29
N ARG A 18 4.45 -8.72 7.64
CA ARG A 18 3.29 -7.81 7.66
C ARG A 18 3.72 -6.47 7.10
N ILE A 19 2.97 -5.96 6.12
CA ILE A 19 3.14 -4.59 5.62
C ILE A 19 1.98 -3.80 6.19
N LYS A 20 2.28 -2.76 6.97
CA LYS A 20 1.27 -1.93 7.64
C LYS A 20 1.49 -0.47 7.32
N ASN A 21 0.43 0.21 6.92
CA ASN A 21 0.39 1.66 6.89
C ASN A 21 -0.93 2.18 7.50
N THR A 22 -0.92 3.43 7.95
CA THR A 22 -2.10 4.15 8.44
C THR A 22 -2.60 5.03 7.32
N TYR A 23 -3.92 5.05 7.12
CA TYR A 23 -4.57 5.80 6.07
C TYR A 23 -5.70 6.64 6.66
N GLU A 24 -5.95 7.79 6.04
CA GLU A 24 -7.20 8.53 6.19
C GLU A 24 -8.18 8.13 5.09
N VAL A 25 -9.44 7.91 5.45
CA VAL A 25 -10.54 7.82 4.49
C VAL A 25 -10.90 9.23 4.03
N ALA A 26 -10.70 9.49 2.75
CA ALA A 26 -10.86 10.80 2.11
C ALA A 26 -11.73 10.71 0.86
N ASN A 27 -12.16 11.85 0.31
CA ASN A 27 -12.89 11.89 -0.96
C ASN A 27 -11.93 11.60 -2.12
N GLU A 28 -12.36 10.77 -3.06
CA GLU A 28 -11.61 10.43 -4.27
C GLU A 28 -12.20 11.15 -5.49
N THR A 29 -11.33 11.66 -6.38
CA THR A 29 -11.78 12.25 -7.64
C THR A 29 -11.82 11.18 -8.71
N VAL A 30 -13.03 10.80 -9.12
CA VAL A 30 -13.25 9.80 -10.18
C VAL A 30 -13.75 10.43 -11.47
N PRO A 31 -13.43 9.86 -12.66
CA PRO A 31 -13.85 10.42 -13.95
C PRO A 31 -15.37 10.55 -14.13
N SER A 32 -16.17 9.74 -13.43
CA SER A 32 -17.63 9.81 -13.49
C SER A 32 -18.21 11.04 -12.78
N GLY A 33 -17.42 11.74 -11.95
CA GLY A 33 -17.90 12.84 -11.11
C GLY A 33 -18.77 12.41 -9.93
N GLU A 34 -18.96 11.11 -9.73
CA GLU A 34 -19.68 10.57 -8.59
C GLU A 34 -18.87 10.66 -7.29
N HIS A 35 -19.57 10.65 -6.16
CA HIS A 35 -18.93 10.68 -4.85
C HIS A 35 -18.35 9.31 -4.50
N PHE A 36 -17.03 9.19 -4.56
CA PHE A 36 -16.28 8.03 -4.11
C PHE A 36 -15.39 8.37 -2.93
N LEU A 37 -15.14 7.37 -2.09
CA LEU A 37 -14.15 7.42 -1.03
C LEU A 37 -12.90 6.68 -1.46
N GLY A 38 -11.75 7.22 -1.06
CA GLY A 38 -10.43 6.66 -1.26
C GLY A 38 -9.64 6.64 0.05
N PHE A 39 -8.33 6.39 -0.08
CA PHE A 39 -7.41 6.33 1.05
C PHE A 39 -6.19 7.20 0.78
N GLU A 40 -5.86 8.06 1.73
CA GLU A 40 -4.64 8.86 1.73
C GLU A 40 -3.65 8.30 2.76
N ALA A 41 -2.41 8.02 2.35
CA ALA A 41 -1.39 7.43 3.20
C ALA A 41 -0.85 8.46 4.21
N LEU A 42 -0.83 8.12 5.49
CA LEU A 42 -0.34 9.00 6.56
C LEU A 42 1.09 8.71 7.00
N ASN A 43 1.58 7.46 6.88
CA ASN A 43 3.00 7.17 7.10
C ASN A 43 3.74 7.04 5.76
N LEU A 44 4.83 7.77 5.62
CA LEU A 44 5.72 7.75 4.44
C LEU A 44 7.04 7.07 4.82
N VAL A 45 6.99 5.76 5.01
CA VAL A 45 8.18 4.93 5.26
C VAL A 45 8.37 3.98 4.08
N PRO A 46 9.55 3.96 3.45
CA PRO A 46 9.80 3.07 2.32
C PRO A 46 9.60 1.59 2.67
N ILE A 47 9.05 0.83 1.73
CA ILE A 47 8.94 -0.63 1.83
C ILE A 47 10.27 -1.26 1.40
N GLN A 48 10.77 -2.25 2.15
CA GLN A 48 11.98 -2.99 1.79
C GLN A 48 11.80 -3.76 0.47
N THR A 49 12.57 -3.38 -0.56
CA THR A 49 12.37 -3.90 -1.93
C THR A 49 13.10 -5.21 -2.24
N ASN A 50 14.09 -5.61 -1.42
CA ASN A 50 14.90 -6.81 -1.66
C ASN A 50 14.10 -8.13 -1.59
N LEU A 51 12.93 -8.14 -0.93
CA LEU A 51 12.09 -9.33 -0.75
C LEU A 51 10.93 -9.40 -1.75
N ILE A 52 10.83 -8.44 -2.67
CA ILE A 52 9.73 -8.33 -3.61
C ILE A 52 10.02 -9.17 -4.85
N ASP A 53 9.14 -10.10 -5.19
CA ASP A 53 9.14 -10.72 -6.51
C ASP A 53 8.55 -9.76 -7.55
N LYS A 54 9.42 -9.07 -8.28
CA LYS A 54 9.03 -8.06 -9.29
C LYS A 54 8.18 -8.65 -10.42
N LYS A 55 8.25 -9.95 -10.70
CA LYS A 55 7.44 -10.59 -11.75
C LYS A 55 5.98 -10.76 -11.35
N ALA A 56 5.70 -10.75 -10.04
CA ALA A 56 4.35 -10.83 -9.51
C ALA A 56 3.65 -9.46 -9.45
N LEU A 57 4.36 -8.36 -9.73
CA LEU A 57 3.82 -7.01 -9.71
C LEU A 57 3.37 -6.57 -11.10
N THR A 58 2.26 -5.82 -11.13
CA THR A 58 1.85 -5.02 -12.28
C THR A 58 2.72 -3.77 -12.43
N ASP A 59 2.75 -3.19 -13.63
CA ASP A 59 3.47 -1.93 -13.88
C ASP A 59 2.98 -0.78 -12.98
N LYS A 60 1.70 -0.79 -12.61
CA LYS A 60 1.13 0.20 -11.69
C LYS A 60 1.72 0.06 -10.29
N GLU A 61 1.82 -1.16 -9.77
CA GLU A 61 2.38 -1.43 -8.44
C GLU A 61 3.88 -1.12 -8.39
N VAL A 62 4.62 -1.43 -9.46
CA VAL A 62 6.03 -1.04 -9.58
C VAL A 62 6.20 0.48 -9.52
N ARG A 63 5.34 1.24 -10.22
CA ARG A 63 5.36 2.70 -10.16
C ARG A 63 5.08 3.23 -8.76
N ILE A 64 4.06 2.70 -8.07
CA ILE A 64 3.73 3.11 -6.70
C ILE A 64 4.91 2.89 -5.75
N LEU A 65 5.58 1.74 -5.84
CA LEU A 65 6.75 1.43 -5.00
C LEU A 65 7.96 2.35 -5.25
N LEU A 66 8.08 2.96 -6.42
CA LEU A 66 9.24 3.76 -6.84
C LEU A 66 9.01 5.27 -6.80
N LEU A 67 7.75 5.72 -6.80
CA LEU A 67 7.39 7.15 -6.91
C LEU A 67 7.31 7.88 -5.56
N ASP A 68 7.34 7.19 -4.41
CA ASP A 68 7.42 7.81 -3.07
C ASP A 68 8.87 8.19 -2.65
N LEU A 69 9.82 8.19 -3.59
CA LEU A 69 11.25 8.51 -3.35
C LEU A 69 11.77 9.73 -4.13
N SER A 70 10.90 10.53 -4.76
CA SER A 70 11.27 11.74 -5.52
C SER A 70 10.55 12.98 -5.04
#